data_AF-A0A4Z0BBY1-F1
#
_entry.id   AF-A0A4Z0BBY1-F1
#
_cell.length_a   1.000
_cell.length_b   1.000
_cell.length_c   1.000
_cell.angle_alpha   90.00
_cell.angle_beta   90.00
_cell.angle_gamma   90.00
#
_symmetry.space_group_name_H-M   'P 1'
#
loop_
_entity.id
_entity.type
_entity.pdbx_description
1 polymer ?
#
loop_
_entity_poly.entity_id
_entity_poly.type
_entity_poly.pdbx_seq_one_letter_code
_entity_poly.pdbx_strand_id
1 'polypeptide(L)'
;MRTAFLLMLVAAAAQAQTPPEAATQRGGTYIEPPARVDPAFVPDGPNQRAASGSLLQLRLTLDIPLRTGTRAGNGTQGGFGGSPTLQAWLRWQPLEDRRWFAQLGLFKYLRAGREQPWNPDFAYSFGFEDARPGGWAFIYANWTGTRFSPGVGEHRFNFPQGELTARYHFELPQALQPALLVGDGDSALCQAETNLVPRYTQASGGTGSGKVSLGLGCRYTRPEGWFAHATAFAWPNASRQQPWDPDFVYGVGWAQGPWTVQYANYSGNRWPGRKRATGEGRLDSGSLSITWAAAW
;
A
#
# COMPACT_ATOMS: atom_id res chain seq x y z
N MET A 1 -77.05 29.39 -20.99
CA MET A 1 -76.33 29.92 -22.18
C MET A 1 -74.84 29.88 -21.81
N ARG A 2 -74.16 28.80 -22.21
CA ARG A 2 -73.36 28.67 -23.45
C ARG A 2 -72.03 29.44 -23.38
N THR A 3 -70.95 28.64 -23.27
CA THR A 3 -69.61 28.82 -23.86
C THR A 3 -68.76 29.99 -23.34
N ALA A 4 -67.44 29.90 -23.10
CA ALA A 4 -66.45 29.02 -23.69
C ALA A 4 -65.22 28.79 -22.79
N PHE A 5 -64.70 27.58 -22.92
CA PHE A 5 -63.32 27.16 -22.69
C PHE A 5 -62.29 28.16 -23.25
N LEU A 6 -61.23 28.44 -22.50
CA LEU A 6 -59.92 28.72 -23.07
C LEU A 6 -58.83 28.18 -22.14
N LEU A 7 -58.24 27.04 -22.54
CA LEU A 7 -56.96 26.57 -22.01
C LEU A 7 -55.86 27.53 -22.49
N MET A 8 -55.10 28.11 -21.56
CA MET A 8 -53.76 28.63 -21.87
C MET A 8 -52.72 27.62 -21.41
N LEU A 9 -52.16 26.92 -22.39
CA LEU A 9 -50.86 26.26 -22.31
C LEU A 9 -49.79 27.36 -22.23
N VAL A 10 -49.19 27.56 -21.06
CA VAL A 10 -47.90 28.25 -20.94
C VAL A 10 -46.82 27.18 -20.94
N ALA A 11 -46.31 26.89 -22.13
CA ALA A 11 -45.02 26.23 -22.31
C ALA A 11 -43.93 27.22 -21.90
N ALA A 12 -43.60 27.27 -20.61
CA ALA A 12 -42.35 27.88 -20.17
C ALA A 12 -41.26 26.85 -20.46
N ALA A 13 -40.51 27.11 -21.53
CA ALA A 13 -39.32 26.38 -21.90
C ALA A 13 -38.45 26.17 -20.66
N ALA A 14 -38.19 24.90 -20.34
CA ALA A 14 -37.04 24.55 -19.53
C ALA A 14 -35.83 25.08 -20.28
N GLN A 15 -35.35 26.25 -19.89
CA GLN A 15 -33.96 26.61 -20.14
C GLN A 15 -33.18 25.50 -19.47
N ALA A 16 -32.70 24.57 -20.29
CA ALA A 16 -31.61 23.70 -19.89
C ALA A 16 -30.54 24.65 -19.38
N GLN A 17 -30.39 24.71 -18.06
CA GLN A 17 -29.16 25.17 -17.46
C GLN A 17 -28.12 24.29 -18.14
N THR A 18 -27.37 24.90 -19.07
CA THR A 18 -26.10 24.34 -19.49
C THR A 18 -25.43 23.90 -18.20
N PRO A 19 -25.10 22.59 -18.05
CA PRO A 19 -24.36 22.16 -16.89
C PRO A 19 -23.19 23.14 -16.79
N PRO A 20 -22.90 23.72 -15.59
CA PRO A 20 -21.70 24.51 -15.45
C PRO A 20 -20.59 23.66 -16.04
N GLU A 21 -19.95 24.21 -17.08
CA GLU A 21 -18.85 23.59 -17.78
C GLU A 21 -17.96 22.99 -16.72
N ALA A 22 -17.83 21.66 -16.74
CA ALA A 22 -17.16 20.92 -15.69
C ALA A 22 -15.82 21.61 -15.45
N ALA A 23 -15.69 22.30 -14.33
CA ALA A 23 -14.44 22.93 -13.97
C ALA A 23 -13.44 21.79 -13.89
N THR A 24 -12.60 21.67 -14.91
CA THR A 24 -11.51 20.69 -14.99
C THR A 24 -10.49 21.11 -13.95
N GLN A 25 -10.76 20.76 -12.70
CA GLN A 25 -9.87 20.90 -11.57
C GLN A 25 -9.97 19.64 -10.71
N ARG A 26 -8.90 19.06 -10.19
CA ARG A 26 -7.45 19.27 -10.25
C ARG A 26 -6.89 18.11 -9.42
N GLY A 27 -5.87 17.41 -9.94
CA GLY A 27 -4.86 16.70 -9.14
C GLY A 27 -5.31 15.46 -8.36
N GLY A 28 -4.74 14.30 -8.71
CA GLY A 28 -4.99 13.02 -8.03
C GLY A 28 -4.26 12.82 -6.69
N THR A 29 -4.55 11.72 -5.98
CA THR A 29 -3.75 11.13 -4.85
C THR A 29 -3.93 9.58 -4.72
N TYR A 30 -2.97 8.65 -4.31
CA TYR A 30 -2.93 7.17 -3.79
C TYR A 30 -1.85 6.99 -2.76
N ILE A 31 -2.04 6.17 -1.73
CA ILE A 31 -0.98 5.28 -1.23
C ILE A 31 -1.50 3.86 -1.01
N GLU A 32 -0.78 2.87 -1.55
CA GLU A 32 -0.69 1.47 -1.07
C GLU A 32 0.55 1.33 -0.18
N PRO A 33 0.52 0.45 0.83
CA PRO A 33 1.73 -0.18 1.37
C PRO A 33 2.41 -1.07 0.31
N PRO A 34 3.69 -1.41 0.47
CA PRO A 34 4.61 -1.57 -0.65
C PRO A 34 4.51 -2.91 -1.42
N ALA A 35 4.72 -2.83 -2.75
CA ALA A 35 4.92 -3.98 -3.66
C ALA A 35 6.27 -4.71 -3.48
N ARG A 36 6.89 -4.53 -2.31
CA ARG A 36 8.04 -5.25 -1.80
C ARG A 36 8.15 -4.94 -0.31
N VAL A 37 8.30 -5.95 0.51
CA VAL A 37 8.53 -5.80 1.95
C VAL A 37 9.69 -4.81 2.20
N ASP A 38 9.39 -3.65 2.80
CA ASP A 38 10.39 -2.77 3.42
C ASP A 38 11.17 -3.63 4.43
N PRO A 39 12.51 -3.51 4.56
CA PRO A 39 13.33 -4.31 5.49
C PRO A 39 12.75 -4.54 6.89
N ALA A 40 11.87 -3.66 7.36
CA ALA A 40 10.93 -3.83 8.47
C ALA A 40 10.27 -5.21 8.63
N PHE A 41 9.94 -5.91 7.52
CA PHE A 41 9.31 -7.25 7.56
C PHE A 41 10.05 -8.32 6.76
N VAL A 42 11.30 -8.08 6.34
CA VAL A 42 12.20 -9.18 5.98
C VAL A 42 12.90 -9.57 7.28
N PRO A 43 12.79 -10.83 7.72
CA PRO A 43 13.41 -11.30 8.93
C PRO A 43 14.89 -11.47 8.65
N ASP A 44 15.69 -11.07 9.63
CA ASP A 44 16.85 -11.86 9.96
C ASP A 44 16.36 -13.28 10.26
N GLY A 45 16.35 -14.15 9.25
CA GLY A 45 16.36 -15.58 9.51
C GLY A 45 17.58 -15.90 10.38
N PRO A 46 17.60 -17.01 11.14
CA PRO A 46 18.78 -17.40 11.92
C PRO A 46 20.07 -17.49 11.08
N ASN A 47 19.94 -17.59 9.75
CA ASN A 47 21.03 -17.58 8.77
C ASN A 47 20.95 -16.47 7.70
N GLN A 48 19.95 -15.57 7.74
CA GLN A 48 20.01 -14.32 6.98
C GLN A 48 20.62 -13.30 7.91
N ARG A 49 21.92 -13.08 7.77
CA ARG A 49 22.47 -11.77 8.12
C ARG A 49 21.67 -10.77 7.27
N ALA A 50 20.74 -10.01 7.85
CA ALA A 50 20.80 -8.59 7.58
C ALA A 50 22.27 -8.29 7.72
N ALA A 51 22.83 -7.64 6.72
CA ALA A 51 23.98 -6.84 7.02
C ALA A 51 23.48 -5.72 7.97
N SER A 52 23.21 -6.09 9.22
CA SER A 52 23.08 -5.23 10.37
C SER A 52 24.46 -4.61 10.49
N GLY A 53 24.62 -3.48 9.80
CA GLY A 53 25.91 -2.83 9.62
C GLY A 53 26.17 -2.25 8.23
N SER A 54 25.45 -2.67 7.18
CA SER A 54 25.63 -2.11 5.84
C SER A 54 25.05 -0.72 5.72
N LEU A 55 25.82 0.16 5.09
CA LEU A 55 25.44 1.54 4.83
C LEU A 55 24.38 1.61 3.72
N LEU A 56 24.47 0.69 2.75
CA LEU A 56 23.68 0.70 1.54
C LEU A 56 23.11 -0.68 1.24
N GLN A 57 21.83 -0.74 0.86
CA GLN A 57 21.17 -1.97 0.43
C GLN A 57 20.50 -1.75 -0.92
N LEU A 58 20.73 -2.66 -1.85
CA LEU A 58 20.04 -2.71 -3.13
C LEU A 58 19.11 -3.92 -3.16
N ARG A 59 17.89 -3.73 -3.65
CA ARG A 59 16.97 -4.82 -3.94
C ARG A 59 16.39 -4.70 -5.34
N LEU A 60 16.38 -5.80 -6.09
CA LEU A 60 15.76 -5.93 -7.42
C LEU A 60 14.59 -6.92 -7.36
N THR A 61 13.44 -6.59 -7.96
CA THR A 61 12.22 -7.43 -7.88
C THR A 61 11.50 -7.42 -9.19
N LEU A 62 11.07 -8.61 -9.57
CA LEU A 62 10.01 -8.82 -10.54
C LEU A 62 8.73 -9.11 -9.76
N ASP A 63 7.73 -8.24 -9.91
CA ASP A 63 6.39 -8.43 -9.37
C ASP A 63 5.41 -8.77 -10.49
N ILE A 64 4.57 -9.79 -10.26
CA ILE A 64 3.64 -10.36 -11.22
C ILE A 64 2.25 -10.39 -10.59
N PRO A 65 1.38 -9.41 -10.89
CA PRO A 65 -0.02 -9.44 -10.46
C PRO A 65 -0.74 -10.67 -11.01
N LEU A 66 -1.50 -11.37 -10.16
CA LEU A 66 -2.24 -12.58 -10.56
C LEU A 66 -3.46 -12.27 -11.42
N ARG A 67 -3.98 -11.03 -11.35
CA ARG A 67 -5.10 -10.58 -12.16
C ARG A 67 -4.77 -9.31 -12.90
N THR A 68 -5.30 -9.25 -14.11
CA THR A 68 -5.13 -8.15 -15.05
C THR A 68 -6.51 -7.55 -15.32
N GLY A 69 -6.71 -6.24 -15.15
CA GLY A 69 -7.98 -5.58 -15.43
C GLY A 69 -8.26 -4.42 -14.48
N THR A 70 -9.50 -3.90 -14.55
CA THR A 70 -9.95 -2.75 -13.76
C THR A 70 -9.92 -3.06 -12.26
N ARG A 71 -9.35 -2.13 -11.50
CA ARG A 71 -9.25 -2.14 -10.04
C ARG A 71 -9.95 -0.93 -9.47
N ALA A 72 -10.24 -0.96 -8.18
CA ALA A 72 -10.81 0.20 -7.52
C ALA A 72 -9.71 1.26 -7.36
N GLY A 73 -9.90 2.44 -7.94
CA GLY A 73 -8.93 3.52 -7.84
C GLY A 73 -9.49 4.84 -8.34
N ASN A 74 -8.85 5.94 -7.94
CA ASN A 74 -9.19 7.27 -8.40
C ASN A 74 -7.99 8.24 -8.25
N GLY A 75 -7.70 9.01 -9.29
CA GLY A 75 -6.60 9.96 -9.27
C GLY A 75 -5.26 9.24 -9.13
N THR A 76 -4.42 9.66 -8.20
CA THR A 76 -3.17 8.96 -7.97
C THR A 76 -3.29 7.78 -7.00
N GLN A 77 -4.55 7.39 -6.58
CA GLN A 77 -5.30 6.42 -5.66
C GLN A 77 -5.64 5.05 -6.28
N GLY A 78 -5.31 3.87 -5.75
CA GLY A 78 -6.09 2.66 -6.12
C GLY A 78 -5.39 1.31 -6.03
N GLY A 79 -6.17 0.23 -6.06
CA GLY A 79 -5.65 -1.14 -5.97
C GLY A 79 -4.66 -1.49 -7.09
N PHE A 80 -3.88 -2.54 -6.85
CA PHE A 80 -2.76 -2.99 -7.67
C PHE A 80 -2.99 -2.99 -9.18
N GLY A 81 -2.11 -2.30 -9.91
CA GLY A 81 -2.07 -2.31 -11.37
C GLY A 81 -1.90 -3.73 -11.94
N GLY A 82 -2.40 -3.94 -13.16
CA GLY A 82 -2.38 -5.26 -13.83
C GLY A 82 -1.09 -5.55 -14.62
N SER A 83 -0.06 -4.72 -14.48
CA SER A 83 1.20 -4.88 -15.20
C SER A 83 2.23 -5.62 -14.33
N PRO A 84 2.91 -6.64 -14.88
CA PRO A 84 4.18 -7.06 -14.32
C PRO A 84 5.14 -5.88 -14.20
N THR A 85 5.87 -5.80 -13.09
CA THR A 85 6.64 -4.61 -12.72
C THR A 85 8.04 -5.00 -12.27
N LEU A 86 9.06 -4.39 -12.88
CA LEU A 86 10.42 -4.41 -12.37
C LEU A 86 10.59 -3.28 -11.37
N GLN A 87 11.22 -3.58 -10.25
CA GLN A 87 11.47 -2.63 -9.19
C GLN A 87 12.95 -2.62 -8.81
N ALA A 88 13.49 -1.44 -8.52
CA ALA A 88 14.81 -1.28 -7.93
C ALA A 88 14.70 -0.42 -6.67
N TRP A 89 15.13 -0.96 -5.53
CA TRP A 89 15.08 -0.28 -4.23
C TRP A 89 16.48 -0.04 -3.72
N LEU A 90 16.77 1.20 -3.39
CA LEU A 90 18.00 1.61 -2.72
C LEU A 90 17.64 2.11 -1.32
N ARG A 91 18.23 1.49 -0.29
CA ARG A 91 18.13 1.96 1.09
C ARG A 91 19.49 2.38 1.59
N TRP A 92 19.53 3.55 2.22
CA TRP A 92 20.71 4.15 2.82
C TRP A 92 20.48 4.33 4.31
N GLN A 93 21.42 3.85 5.13
CA GLN A 93 21.38 3.90 6.59
C GLN A 93 22.61 4.65 7.11
N PRO A 94 22.61 6.00 7.06
CA PRO A 94 23.82 6.81 7.23
C PRO A 94 24.47 6.74 8.59
N LEU A 95 23.68 6.53 9.65
CA LEU A 95 24.16 6.64 11.02
C LEU A 95 24.77 5.32 11.50
N GLU A 96 25.66 5.41 12.48
CA GLU A 96 26.38 4.26 13.04
C GLU A 96 25.42 3.20 13.61
N ASP A 97 24.32 3.63 14.23
CA ASP A 97 23.32 2.73 14.79
C ASP A 97 22.42 2.07 13.74
N ARG A 98 22.54 2.48 12.47
CA ARG A 98 21.80 1.98 11.30
C ARG A 98 20.27 2.05 11.41
N ARG A 99 19.71 2.68 12.44
CA ARG A 99 18.25 2.74 12.65
C ARG A 99 17.60 3.84 11.84
N TRP A 100 18.34 4.90 11.54
CA TRP A 100 17.87 5.94 10.62
C TRP A 100 18.12 5.55 9.17
N PHE A 101 17.13 5.77 8.31
CA PHE A 101 17.22 5.43 6.91
C PHE A 101 16.56 6.45 5.98
N ALA A 102 17.02 6.44 4.73
CA ALA A 102 16.28 6.95 3.58
C ALA A 102 16.27 5.88 2.48
N GLN A 103 15.19 5.83 1.71
CA GLN A 103 14.96 4.79 0.74
C GLN A 103 14.25 5.34 -0.50
N LEU A 104 14.68 4.85 -1.66
CA LEU A 104 14.14 5.19 -2.98
C LEU A 104 13.82 3.91 -3.73
N GLY A 105 12.61 3.82 -4.27
CA GLY A 105 12.16 2.76 -5.16
C GLY A 105 11.92 3.30 -6.56
N LEU A 106 12.34 2.58 -7.59
CA LEU A 106 12.10 2.89 -9.00
C LEU A 106 11.28 1.78 -9.63
N PHE A 107 10.31 2.15 -10.47
CA PHE A 107 9.39 1.20 -11.08
C PHE A 107 9.45 1.23 -12.61
N LYS A 108 9.41 0.05 -13.22
CA LYS A 108 9.23 -0.12 -14.65
C LYS A 108 8.11 -1.11 -14.93
N TYR A 109 7.02 -0.60 -15.48
CA TYR A 109 5.87 -1.40 -15.90
C TYR A 109 6.15 -2.06 -17.26
N LEU A 110 6.17 -3.39 -17.28
CA LEU A 110 6.49 -4.16 -18.49
C LEU A 110 5.36 -4.16 -19.52
N ARG A 111 4.14 -3.83 -19.10
CA ARG A 111 2.97 -3.68 -19.97
C ARG A 111 2.37 -2.29 -19.75
N ALA A 112 2.90 -1.29 -20.44
CA ALA A 112 2.49 0.12 -20.32
C ALA A 112 0.97 0.32 -20.45
N GLY A 113 0.29 -0.41 -21.35
CA GLY A 113 -1.17 -0.33 -21.49
C GLY A 113 -1.98 -0.86 -20.28
N ARG A 114 -1.32 -1.35 -19.23
CA ARG A 114 -1.93 -1.80 -17.98
C ARG A 114 -1.52 -0.97 -16.77
N GLU A 115 -0.66 0.01 -16.99
CA GLU A 115 -0.30 1.02 -16.00
C GLU A 115 -1.53 1.86 -15.68
N GLN A 116 -1.75 2.12 -14.39
CA GLN A 116 -2.83 2.93 -13.87
C GLN A 116 -2.33 4.34 -13.56
N PRO A 117 -3.20 5.36 -13.55
CA PRO A 117 -2.81 6.74 -13.18
C PRO A 117 -2.16 6.87 -11.80
N TRP A 118 -2.39 5.90 -10.91
CA TRP A 118 -1.82 5.84 -9.57
C TRP A 118 -0.54 5.02 -9.43
N ASN A 119 -0.11 4.35 -10.50
CA ASN A 119 1.14 3.60 -10.49
C ASN A 119 2.33 4.58 -10.53
N PRO A 120 3.21 4.65 -9.51
CA PRO A 120 4.32 5.60 -9.47
C PRO A 120 5.47 5.26 -10.41
N ASP A 121 6.19 6.28 -10.89
CA ASP A 121 7.51 6.08 -11.50
C ASP A 121 8.56 5.76 -10.42
N PHE A 122 8.42 6.36 -9.24
CA PHE A 122 9.32 6.16 -8.09
C PHE A 122 8.61 6.35 -6.75
N ALA A 123 9.04 5.65 -5.71
CA ALA A 123 8.51 5.81 -4.35
C ALA A 123 9.65 6.15 -3.40
N TYR A 124 9.33 6.78 -2.28
CA TYR A 124 10.35 7.22 -1.33
C TYR A 124 9.88 7.09 0.11
N SER A 125 10.78 6.68 0.98
CA SER A 125 10.54 6.61 2.42
C SER A 125 11.78 7.03 3.20
N PHE A 126 11.58 7.48 4.42
CA PHE A 126 12.66 7.78 5.35
C PHE A 126 12.12 7.75 6.77
N GLY A 127 13.01 7.53 7.73
CA GLY A 127 12.59 7.48 9.12
C GLY A 127 13.57 6.78 10.02
N PHE A 128 13.06 6.37 11.17
CA PHE A 128 13.75 5.60 12.18
C PHE A 128 13.10 4.22 12.29
N GLU A 129 13.91 3.19 12.47
CA GLU A 129 13.43 1.81 12.61
C GLU A 129 14.32 0.99 13.55
N ASP A 130 13.73 0.55 14.65
CA ASP A 130 14.25 -0.52 15.51
C ASP A 130 13.29 -1.71 15.42
N ALA A 131 13.67 -2.71 14.62
CA ALA A 131 12.85 -3.88 14.32
C ALA A 131 12.92 -4.99 15.39
N ARG A 132 13.66 -4.76 16.48
CA ARG A 132 13.74 -5.73 17.59
C ARG A 132 12.46 -5.70 18.43
N PRO A 133 12.10 -6.78 19.13
CA PRO A 133 11.04 -6.72 20.13
C PRO A 133 11.29 -5.60 21.17
N GLY A 134 10.25 -4.83 21.48
CA GLY A 134 10.35 -3.61 22.28
C GLY A 134 10.80 -2.36 21.51
N GLY A 135 11.17 -2.52 20.24
CA GLY A 135 11.61 -1.45 19.36
C GLY A 135 10.47 -0.65 18.72
N TRP A 136 10.79 0.57 18.32
CA TRP A 136 9.87 1.48 17.64
C TRP A 136 10.35 1.76 16.21
N ALA A 137 9.40 2.01 15.31
CA ALA A 137 9.66 2.61 14.02
C ALA A 137 8.76 3.84 13.80
N PHE A 138 9.35 4.89 13.24
CA PHE A 138 8.69 6.13 12.84
C PHE A 138 9.06 6.40 11.39
N ILE A 139 8.12 6.17 10.48
CA ILE A 139 8.39 6.12 9.05
C ILE A 139 7.49 7.12 8.34
N TYR A 140 8.07 7.94 7.47
CA TYR A 140 7.34 8.58 6.40
C TYR A 140 7.53 7.76 5.12
N ALA A 141 6.45 7.46 4.39
CA ALA A 141 6.53 6.78 3.11
C ALA A 141 5.54 7.34 2.09
N ASN A 142 5.94 7.38 0.82
CA ASN A 142 5.12 7.86 -0.28
C ASN A 142 5.20 6.94 -1.50
N TRP A 143 4.02 6.41 -1.86
CA TRP A 143 3.80 5.44 -2.92
C TRP A 143 2.76 5.91 -3.93
N THR A 144 2.38 7.19 -3.84
CA THR A 144 1.42 7.84 -4.72
C THR A 144 1.96 7.91 -6.14
N GLY A 145 1.10 8.14 -7.15
CA GLY A 145 1.50 8.38 -8.54
C GLY A 145 2.39 9.62 -8.73
N THR A 146 3.63 9.51 -8.27
CA THR A 146 4.77 10.39 -8.46
C THR A 146 5.38 10.12 -9.83
N ARG A 147 5.83 11.19 -10.48
CA ARG A 147 6.24 11.16 -11.88
C ARG A 147 7.63 11.76 -12.04
N PHE A 148 8.50 11.14 -12.84
CA PHE A 148 9.73 11.81 -13.27
C PHE A 148 9.40 13.03 -14.12
N SER A 149 8.46 12.87 -15.04
CA SER A 149 8.02 13.89 -15.99
C SER A 149 6.50 14.09 -15.86
N PRO A 150 6.04 14.86 -14.86
CA PRO A 150 4.61 15.03 -14.61
C PRO A 150 3.92 15.75 -15.78
N GLY A 151 2.78 15.21 -16.21
CA GLY A 151 1.85 15.90 -17.10
C GLY A 151 1.01 16.97 -16.38
N VAL A 152 0.05 17.55 -17.09
CA VAL A 152 -0.87 18.54 -16.52
C VAL A 152 -1.70 17.91 -15.41
N GLY A 153 -1.59 18.46 -14.19
CA GLY A 153 -2.32 17.97 -13.02
C GLY A 153 -1.64 16.80 -12.30
N GLU A 154 -0.49 16.33 -12.77
CA GLU A 154 0.37 15.40 -12.03
C GLU A 154 1.45 16.14 -11.25
N HIS A 155 2.07 15.45 -10.30
CA HIS A 155 3.13 16.02 -9.49
C HIS A 155 4.34 15.09 -9.44
N ARG A 156 5.52 15.68 -9.41
CA ARG A 156 6.76 14.93 -9.19
C ARG A 156 6.79 14.33 -7.79
N PHE A 157 6.44 15.12 -6.79
CA PHE A 157 6.36 14.69 -5.39
C PHE A 157 4.98 15.00 -4.83
N ASN A 158 4.47 14.10 -3.99
CA ASN A 158 3.12 14.17 -3.42
C ASN A 158 3.17 14.16 -1.88
N PHE A 159 4.05 14.97 -1.28
CA PHE A 159 4.34 14.92 0.16
C PHE A 159 3.11 14.90 1.09
N PRO A 160 2.08 15.74 0.89
CA PRO A 160 0.91 15.76 1.78
C PRO A 160 0.11 14.47 1.76
N GLN A 161 0.35 13.61 0.78
CA GLN A 161 -0.34 12.34 0.59
C GLN A 161 0.49 11.16 1.10
N GLY A 162 1.70 11.42 1.60
CA GLY A 162 2.53 10.46 2.30
C GLY A 162 1.85 9.92 3.55
N GLU A 163 2.23 8.70 3.93
CA GLU A 163 1.82 8.08 5.17
C GLU A 163 2.90 8.29 6.23
N LEU A 164 2.48 8.69 7.42
CA LEU A 164 3.28 8.69 8.63
C LEU A 164 2.88 7.49 9.48
N THR A 165 3.80 6.58 9.72
CA THR A 165 3.60 5.37 10.51
C THR A 165 4.37 5.46 11.81
N ALA A 166 3.69 5.24 12.93
CA ALA A 166 4.31 4.91 14.21
C ALA A 166 4.01 3.44 14.51
N ARG A 167 5.06 2.64 14.73
CA ARG A 167 4.95 1.19 14.90
C ARG A 167 5.76 0.74 16.10
N TYR A 168 5.18 -0.17 16.87
CA TYR A 168 5.82 -0.85 17.98
C TYR A 168 5.93 -2.34 17.69
N HIS A 169 7.13 -2.89 17.86
CA HIS A 169 7.40 -4.32 17.67
C HIS A 169 7.35 -5.06 19.01
N PHE A 170 6.76 -6.25 19.01
CA PHE A 170 6.68 -7.09 20.20
C PHE A 170 6.70 -8.58 19.83
N GLU A 171 7.10 -9.42 20.77
CA GLU A 171 7.06 -10.86 20.58
C GLU A 171 5.63 -11.38 20.61
N LEU A 172 5.36 -12.49 19.91
CA LEU A 172 4.09 -13.16 20.04
C LEU A 172 3.80 -13.50 21.52
N PRO A 173 2.67 -13.06 22.09
CA PRO A 173 2.34 -13.31 23.49
C PRO A 173 2.41 -14.80 23.83
N GLN A 174 2.99 -15.13 24.99
CA GLN A 174 3.24 -16.52 25.41
C GLN A 174 1.98 -17.40 25.35
N ALA A 175 0.81 -16.84 25.68
CA ALA A 175 -0.46 -17.55 25.62
C ALA A 175 -0.87 -18.01 24.21
N LEU A 176 -0.36 -17.35 23.17
CA LEU A 176 -0.66 -17.67 21.77
C LEU A 176 0.40 -18.56 21.11
N GLN A 177 1.58 -18.67 21.72
CA GLN A 177 2.70 -19.44 21.14
C GLN A 177 2.34 -20.91 20.88
N PRO A 178 1.71 -21.67 21.80
CA PRO A 178 1.40 -23.08 21.55
C PRO A 178 0.43 -23.32 20.38
N ALA A 179 -0.38 -22.31 20.03
CA ALA A 179 -1.36 -22.40 18.96
C ALA A 179 -0.83 -21.93 17.60
N LEU A 180 0.18 -21.05 17.59
CA LEU A 180 0.66 -20.36 16.38
C LEU A 180 2.10 -20.69 15.99
N LEU A 181 2.93 -21.15 16.94
CA LEU A 181 4.27 -21.67 16.68
C LEU A 181 4.18 -23.20 16.70
N VAL A 182 4.13 -23.79 15.50
CA VAL A 182 3.77 -25.21 15.31
C VAL A 182 4.98 -26.12 15.10
N GLY A 183 6.15 -25.55 14.83
CA GLY A 183 7.41 -26.23 14.57
C GLY A 183 8.54 -25.75 15.46
N ASP A 184 9.54 -26.61 15.63
CA ASP A 184 10.74 -26.29 16.41
C ASP A 184 11.54 -25.17 15.73
N GLY A 185 11.91 -24.15 16.51
CA GLY A 185 12.66 -23.00 16.03
C GLY A 185 11.84 -21.98 15.24
N ASP A 186 10.52 -22.16 15.16
CA ASP A 186 9.62 -21.13 14.67
C ASP A 186 9.71 -19.86 15.52
N SER A 187 9.55 -18.71 14.87
CA SER A 187 9.46 -17.43 15.57
C SER A 187 8.37 -16.56 14.97
N ALA A 188 7.87 -15.64 15.79
CA ALA A 188 6.92 -14.65 15.35
C ALA A 188 7.25 -13.27 15.93
N LEU A 189 7.43 -12.30 15.03
CA LEU A 189 7.56 -10.89 15.38
C LEU A 189 6.24 -10.19 15.06
N CYS A 190 5.62 -9.64 16.09
CA CYS A 190 4.36 -8.93 16.00
C CYS A 190 4.55 -7.43 16.10
N GLN A 191 3.51 -6.70 15.72
CA GLN A 191 3.54 -5.26 15.66
C GLN A 191 2.17 -4.64 15.88
N ALA A 192 2.17 -3.46 16.47
CA ALA A 192 1.03 -2.56 16.51
C ALA A 192 1.43 -1.24 15.87
N GLU A 193 0.60 -0.72 14.97
CA GLU A 193 0.93 0.50 14.23
C GLU A 193 -0.24 1.48 14.16
N THR A 194 0.10 2.75 14.05
CA THR A 194 -0.82 3.84 13.73
C THR A 194 -0.32 4.54 12.49
N ASN A 195 -1.19 4.69 11.51
CA ASN A 195 -0.88 5.34 10.24
C ASN A 195 -1.70 6.62 10.11
N LEU A 196 -1.05 7.70 9.68
CA LEU A 196 -1.68 8.99 9.39
C LEU A 196 -1.35 9.41 7.95
N VAL A 197 -2.39 9.62 7.16
CA VAL A 197 -2.29 10.19 5.81
C VAL A 197 -2.92 11.59 5.84
N PRO A 198 -2.12 12.67 5.76
CA PRO A 198 -2.64 14.04 5.88
C PRO A 198 -3.63 14.40 4.77
N ARG A 199 -3.43 13.92 3.54
CA ARG A 199 -4.31 14.13 2.38
C ARG A 199 -4.48 12.84 1.58
N TYR A 200 -5.70 12.49 1.18
CA TYR A 200 -5.98 11.25 0.42
C TYR A 200 -7.11 11.46 -0.61
N THR A 201 -7.26 10.57 -1.59
CA THR A 201 -8.29 10.69 -2.64
C THR A 201 -9.48 9.91 -2.19
N GLN A 202 -10.61 10.57 -2.29
CA GLN A 202 -11.89 9.93 -2.05
C GLN A 202 -12.33 9.18 -3.30
N ALA A 203 -12.97 8.04 -3.12
CA ALA A 203 -13.52 7.23 -4.21
C ALA A 203 -14.48 8.04 -5.09
N SER A 204 -15.20 9.01 -4.51
CA SER A 204 -16.09 9.94 -5.22
C SER A 204 -15.39 10.92 -6.17
N GLY A 205 -14.06 11.02 -6.13
CA GLY A 205 -13.30 12.11 -6.72
C GLY A 205 -13.24 13.28 -5.75
N GLY A 206 -12.03 13.78 -5.49
CA GLY A 206 -11.77 14.84 -4.51
C GLY A 206 -10.72 14.46 -3.47
N THR A 207 -10.31 15.44 -2.67
CA THR A 207 -9.26 15.27 -1.65
C THR A 207 -9.85 15.30 -0.25
N GLY A 208 -9.71 14.20 0.49
CA GLY A 208 -9.94 14.13 1.92
C GLY A 208 -8.70 14.50 2.74
N SER A 209 -8.84 14.54 4.06
CA SER A 209 -7.73 14.82 4.96
C SER A 209 -7.76 14.02 6.26
N GLY A 210 -6.58 13.85 6.87
CA GLY A 210 -6.40 13.22 8.18
C GLY A 210 -6.95 11.80 8.25
N LYS A 211 -6.67 10.97 7.24
CA LYS A 211 -7.09 9.56 7.27
C LYS A 211 -6.17 8.81 8.23
N VAL A 212 -6.77 8.08 9.18
CA VAL A 212 -6.05 7.32 10.21
C VAL A 212 -6.44 5.86 10.11
N SER A 213 -5.46 4.96 10.23
CA SER A 213 -5.68 3.53 10.46
C SER A 213 -4.84 3.04 11.63
N LEU A 214 -5.33 1.98 12.27
CA LEU A 214 -4.64 1.25 13.34
C LEU A 214 -4.38 -0.16 12.84
N GLY A 215 -3.13 -0.60 12.87
CA GLY A 215 -2.72 -1.92 12.43
C GLY A 215 -2.31 -2.82 13.59
N LEU A 216 -2.62 -4.11 13.49
CA LEU A 216 -2.07 -5.17 14.32
C LEU A 216 -1.66 -6.31 13.42
N GLY A 217 -0.38 -6.68 13.43
CA GLY A 217 0.12 -7.71 12.54
C GLY A 217 1.18 -8.58 13.18
N CYS A 218 1.42 -9.74 12.57
CA CYS A 218 2.50 -10.63 12.94
C CYS A 218 3.12 -11.23 11.69
N ARG A 219 4.43 -11.44 11.78
CA ARG A 219 5.19 -12.23 10.82
C ARG A 219 5.67 -13.49 11.51
N TYR A 220 5.27 -14.63 10.97
CA TYR A 220 5.73 -15.95 11.34
C TYR A 220 6.88 -16.38 10.42
N THR A 221 7.91 -16.99 10.98
CA THR A 221 9.11 -17.43 10.27
C THR A 221 9.59 -18.78 10.76
N ARG A 222 10.08 -19.59 9.84
CA ARG A 222 10.68 -20.90 10.11
C ARG A 222 12.17 -20.92 9.77
N PRO A 223 12.96 -21.79 10.43
CA PRO A 223 14.40 -21.92 10.15
C PRO A 223 14.74 -22.25 8.68
N GLU A 224 13.85 -22.94 7.96
CA GLU A 224 14.05 -23.35 6.57
C GLU A 224 13.80 -22.21 5.56
N GLY A 225 13.54 -20.99 6.05
CA GLY A 225 13.35 -19.79 5.23
C GLY A 225 11.91 -19.50 4.85
N TRP A 226 10.96 -20.38 5.21
CA TRP A 226 9.53 -20.14 5.02
C TRP A 226 9.03 -19.06 5.97
N PHE A 227 8.08 -18.27 5.49
CA PHE A 227 7.44 -17.24 6.28
C PHE A 227 6.02 -16.97 5.84
N ALA A 228 5.23 -16.44 6.77
CA ALA A 228 3.93 -15.85 6.50
C ALA A 228 3.79 -14.55 7.27
N HIS A 229 3.02 -13.61 6.75
CA HIS A 229 2.62 -12.44 7.52
C HIS A 229 1.14 -12.14 7.33
N ALA A 230 0.58 -11.46 8.31
CA ALA A 230 -0.73 -10.83 8.20
C ALA A 230 -0.76 -9.58 9.06
N THR A 231 -1.45 -8.54 8.57
CA THR A 231 -1.77 -7.35 9.34
C THR A 231 -3.25 -7.05 9.19
N ALA A 232 -3.94 -6.91 10.30
CA ALA A 232 -5.32 -6.45 10.40
C ALA A 232 -5.34 -4.94 10.60
N PHE A 233 -6.30 -4.26 9.99
CA PHE A 233 -6.48 -2.81 10.07
C PHE A 233 -7.87 -2.44 10.59
N ALA A 234 -7.89 -1.51 11.55
CA ALA A 234 -9.07 -0.79 11.96
C ALA A 234 -9.02 0.64 11.46
N TRP A 235 -10.17 1.17 11.08
CA TRP A 235 -10.33 2.53 10.55
C TRP A 235 -11.26 3.29 11.48
N PRO A 236 -10.72 4.05 12.46
CA PRO A 236 -11.53 4.74 13.47
C PRO A 236 -12.64 5.60 12.87
N ASN A 237 -12.40 6.16 11.69
CA ASN A 237 -13.43 6.75 10.86
C ASN A 237 -13.65 5.94 9.59
N ALA A 238 -14.63 5.05 9.61
CA ALA A 238 -14.95 4.16 8.49
C ALA A 238 -15.38 4.91 7.21
N SER A 239 -15.89 6.15 7.30
CA SER A 239 -16.24 6.93 6.09
C SER A 239 -15.01 7.42 5.32
N ARG A 240 -13.83 7.38 5.95
CA ARG A 240 -12.55 7.71 5.31
C ARG A 240 -11.87 6.49 4.68
N GLN A 241 -12.36 5.28 4.97
CA GLN A 241 -11.84 4.05 4.39
C GLN A 241 -12.24 3.95 2.91
N GLN A 242 -11.25 3.90 2.03
CA GLN A 242 -11.44 3.79 0.59
C GLN A 242 -11.68 2.34 0.15
N PRO A 243 -12.28 2.12 -1.04
CA PRO A 243 -12.54 0.78 -1.56
C PRO A 243 -11.28 -0.11 -1.66
N TRP A 244 -10.12 0.51 -1.91
CA TRP A 244 -8.78 -0.11 -1.95
C TRP A 244 -8.05 -0.13 -0.60
N ASP A 245 -8.57 0.52 0.44
CA ASP A 245 -7.98 0.47 1.78
C ASP A 245 -8.38 -0.85 2.47
N PRO A 246 -7.45 -1.79 2.73
CA PRO A 246 -7.81 -3.11 3.26
C PRO A 246 -8.26 -3.07 4.72
N ASP A 247 -9.06 -4.07 5.09
CA ASP A 247 -9.28 -4.48 6.48
C ASP A 247 -8.16 -5.41 6.96
N PHE A 248 -7.51 -6.12 6.05
CA PHE A 248 -6.35 -6.95 6.35
C PHE A 248 -5.49 -7.17 5.10
N VAL A 249 -4.21 -7.45 5.31
CA VAL A 249 -3.27 -7.84 4.25
C VAL A 249 -2.54 -9.09 4.71
N TYR A 250 -2.09 -9.90 3.76
CA TYR A 250 -1.42 -11.15 4.06
C TYR A 250 -0.48 -11.58 2.95
N GLY A 251 0.42 -12.50 3.28
CA GLY A 251 1.42 -13.00 2.36
C GLY A 251 2.13 -14.21 2.91
N VAL A 252 2.66 -15.01 2.00
CA VAL A 252 3.44 -16.21 2.27
C VAL A 252 4.62 -16.24 1.33
N GLY A 253 5.78 -16.62 1.82
CA GLY A 253 6.96 -16.67 1.00
C GLY A 253 8.04 -17.55 1.58
N TRP A 254 9.13 -17.58 0.84
CA TRP A 254 10.32 -18.32 1.18
C TRP A 254 11.54 -17.49 0.80
N ALA A 255 12.56 -17.52 1.65
CA ALA A 255 13.78 -16.78 1.43
C ALA A 255 15.03 -17.61 1.76
N GLN A 256 16.01 -17.59 0.86
CA GLN A 256 17.28 -18.27 1.01
C GLN A 256 18.40 -17.47 0.37
N GLY A 257 19.44 -17.19 1.14
CA GLY A 257 20.52 -16.32 0.71
C GLY A 257 19.98 -14.94 0.28
N PRO A 258 20.37 -14.42 -0.90
CA PRO A 258 19.91 -13.12 -1.37
C PRO A 258 18.50 -13.15 -2.01
N TRP A 259 17.88 -14.34 -2.11
CA TRP A 259 16.64 -14.52 -2.87
C TRP A 259 15.43 -14.61 -1.96
N THR A 260 14.32 -14.03 -2.40
CA THR A 260 13.00 -14.19 -1.78
C THR A 260 11.94 -14.39 -2.85
N VAL A 261 11.10 -15.39 -2.69
CA VAL A 261 9.89 -15.61 -3.49
C VAL A 261 8.69 -15.47 -2.58
N GLN A 262 7.71 -14.67 -2.97
CA GLN A 262 6.57 -14.38 -2.11
C GLN A 262 5.29 -14.21 -2.92
N TYR A 263 4.20 -14.74 -2.40
CA TYR A 263 2.86 -14.26 -2.69
C TYR A 263 2.45 -13.20 -1.65
N ALA A 264 1.87 -12.10 -2.10
CA ALA A 264 1.32 -11.09 -1.22
C ALA A 264 0.00 -10.53 -1.73
N ASN A 265 -0.88 -10.15 -0.81
CA ASN A 265 -2.17 -9.59 -1.11
C ASN A 265 -2.44 -8.39 -0.19
N TYR A 266 -2.22 -7.21 -0.74
CA TYR A 266 -2.58 -5.93 -0.11
C TYR A 266 -3.79 -5.26 -0.76
N SER A 267 -4.52 -5.98 -1.62
CA SER A 267 -5.74 -5.48 -2.25
C SER A 267 -6.78 -5.12 -1.19
N GLY A 268 -7.89 -4.47 -1.56
CA GLY A 268 -8.98 -4.08 -0.66
C GLY A 268 -9.76 -5.25 -0.02
N ASN A 269 -9.05 -6.14 0.68
CA ASN A 269 -9.58 -7.26 1.44
C ASN A 269 -10.50 -6.74 2.55
N ARG A 270 -11.58 -7.46 2.77
CA ARG A 270 -12.64 -7.08 3.73
C ARG A 270 -12.93 -8.24 4.65
N TRP A 271 -13.23 -7.92 5.91
CA TRP A 271 -13.75 -8.91 6.86
C TRP A 271 -15.00 -9.61 6.32
N PRO A 272 -15.26 -10.87 6.72
CA PRO A 272 -16.51 -11.55 6.40
C PRO A 272 -17.72 -10.66 6.69
N GLY A 273 -18.67 -10.59 5.76
CA GLY A 273 -19.86 -9.74 5.86
C GLY A 273 -19.70 -8.29 5.37
N ARG A 274 -18.47 -7.81 5.10
CA ARG A 274 -18.25 -6.48 4.51
C ARG A 274 -18.12 -6.55 2.99
N LYS A 275 -18.76 -5.60 2.30
CA LYS A 275 -18.77 -5.54 0.82
C LYS A 275 -17.40 -5.15 0.28
N ARG A 276 -16.88 -5.97 -0.64
CA ARG A 276 -15.63 -5.69 -1.39
C ARG A 276 -15.93 -4.82 -2.61
N ALA A 277 -14.94 -4.03 -3.01
CA ALA A 277 -14.99 -3.30 -4.26
C ALA A 277 -14.77 -4.24 -5.45
N THR A 278 -15.20 -3.82 -6.64
CA THR A 278 -14.96 -4.58 -7.86
C THR A 278 -13.46 -4.76 -8.08
N GLY A 279 -13.03 -6.01 -8.25
CA GLY A 279 -11.62 -6.32 -8.48
C GLY A 279 -10.76 -6.33 -7.22
N GLU A 280 -11.34 -6.24 -6.01
CA GLU A 280 -10.58 -6.20 -4.75
C GLU A 280 -10.84 -7.41 -3.85
N GLY A 281 -9.88 -7.71 -2.98
CA GLY A 281 -10.07 -8.59 -1.84
C GLY A 281 -10.26 -10.07 -2.19
N ARG A 282 -9.70 -10.53 -3.30
CA ARG A 282 -9.67 -11.94 -3.73
C ARG A 282 -8.24 -12.44 -3.76
N LEU A 283 -8.03 -13.76 -3.70
CA LEU A 283 -6.69 -14.35 -3.84
C LEU A 283 -6.02 -13.94 -5.15
N ASP A 284 -6.79 -13.93 -6.26
CA ASP A 284 -6.34 -13.47 -7.57
C ASP A 284 -6.01 -11.96 -7.62
N SER A 285 -6.29 -11.20 -6.56
CA SER A 285 -5.99 -9.77 -6.47
C SER A 285 -4.64 -9.47 -5.82
N GLY A 286 -3.88 -10.50 -5.43
CA GLY A 286 -2.49 -10.39 -5.02
C GLY A 286 -1.48 -10.47 -6.18
N SER A 287 -0.21 -10.51 -5.83
CA SER A 287 0.91 -10.68 -6.74
C SER A 287 1.90 -11.75 -6.27
N LEU A 288 2.65 -12.30 -7.21
CA LEU A 288 3.85 -13.10 -6.96
C LEU A 288 5.07 -12.23 -7.24
N SER A 289 6.00 -12.19 -6.30
CA SER A 289 7.21 -11.41 -6.41
C SER A 289 8.44 -12.29 -6.24
N ILE A 290 9.45 -12.08 -7.08
CA ILE A 290 10.80 -12.65 -6.94
C ILE A 290 11.74 -11.49 -6.68
N THR A 291 12.50 -11.59 -5.60
CA THR A 291 13.38 -10.54 -5.10
C THR A 291 14.80 -11.06 -4.99
N TRP A 292 15.76 -10.25 -5.42
CA TRP A 292 17.17 -10.37 -5.10
C TRP A 292 17.61 -9.17 -4.27
N ALA A 293 18.45 -9.37 -3.26
CA ALA A 293 18.99 -8.31 -2.42
C ALA A 293 20.50 -8.45 -2.21
N ALA A 294 21.18 -7.30 -2.14
CA ALA A 294 22.58 -7.17 -1.73
C ALA A 294 22.75 -5.98 -0.79
N ALA A 295 23.77 -6.04 0.05
CA ALA A 295 24.09 -5.01 1.03
C ALA A 295 25.61 -4.79 1.09
N TRP A 296 26.00 -3.53 1.27
CA TRP A 296 27.38 -3.05 1.39
C TRP A 296 27.49 -2.10 2.58
#